data_AF-A0A522NBG5-F1
#
_entry.id   AF-A0A522NBG5-F1
#
_cell.length_a   1.000
_cell.length_b   1.000
_cell.length_c   1.000
_cell.angle_alpha   90.00
_cell.angle_beta   90.00
_cell.angle_gamma   90.00
#
_symmetry.space_group_name_H-M   'P 1'
#
loop_
_entity.id
_entity.type
_entity.pdbx_description
1 polymer ?
#
loop_
_entity_poly.entity_id
_entity_poly.type
_entity_poly.pdbx_seq_one_letter_code
_entity_poly.pdbx_strand_id
1 'polypeptide(L)'
;MDELLARATQGVDPDAPNAFWHIFANLMNMLPWATLFWWNLLFIAVGALLGWWRGRLYQGIVWAAVLGPIGWIVVLAKPRPKLRAEPPPLRR
;
A
#
# COMPACT_ATOMS: atom_id res chain seq x y z
N MET A 1 -9.77 -13.37 -24.29
CA MET A 1 -10.32 -14.06 -23.11
C MET A 1 -9.77 -15.49 -23.04
N ASP A 2 -9.69 -16.17 -24.18
CA ASP A 2 -9.28 -17.57 -24.30
C ASP A 2 -7.83 -17.84 -23.91
N GLU A 3 -6.94 -16.86 -24.08
CA GLU A 3 -5.51 -17.01 -23.76
C GLU A 3 -5.23 -16.99 -22.24
N LEU A 4 -6.02 -16.22 -21.49
CA LEU A 4 -6.01 -16.19 -20.02
C LEU A 4 -6.60 -17.48 -19.46
N LEU A 5 -7.69 -17.98 -20.05
CA LEU A 5 -8.29 -19.26 -19.72
C LEU A 5 -7.35 -20.43 -20.02
N ALA A 6 -6.70 -20.43 -21.19
CA ALA A 6 -5.75 -21.46 -21.61
C ALA A 6 -4.50 -21.51 -20.72
N ARG A 7 -4.00 -20.36 -20.23
CA ARG A 7 -2.93 -20.32 -19.22
C ARG A 7 -3.40 -20.78 -17.85
N ALA A 8 -4.64 -20.47 -17.46
CA ALA A 8 -5.20 -20.90 -16.18
C ALA A 8 -5.44 -22.42 -16.12
N THR A 9 -5.81 -23.05 -17.25
CA THR A 9 -6.05 -24.50 -17.36
C THR A 9 -4.85 -25.31 -17.87
N GLN A 10 -3.72 -24.66 -18.16
CA GLN A 10 -2.53 -25.34 -18.66
C GLN A 10 -1.98 -26.32 -17.61
N GLY A 11 -2.15 -27.62 -17.85
CA GLY A 11 -1.70 -28.71 -16.97
C GLY A 11 -2.67 -29.07 -15.84
N VAL A 12 -3.92 -28.62 -15.88
CA VAL A 12 -4.95 -28.97 -14.89
C VAL A 12 -5.84 -30.09 -15.41
N ASP A 13 -5.87 -31.20 -14.70
CA ASP A 13 -6.82 -32.29 -14.93
C ASP A 13 -8.14 -31.96 -14.22
N PRO A 14 -9.24 -31.66 -14.93
CA PRO A 14 -10.48 -31.16 -14.33
C PRO A 14 -11.15 -32.13 -13.35
N ASP A 15 -10.80 -33.42 -13.40
CA ASP A 15 -11.32 -34.47 -12.53
C ASP A 15 -10.47 -34.73 -11.27
N ALA A 16 -9.36 -34.00 -11.10
CA ALA A 16 -8.51 -34.15 -9.91
C ALA A 16 -9.07 -33.34 -8.72
N PRO A 17 -9.17 -33.92 -7.51
CA PRO A 17 -9.71 -33.23 -6.32
C PRO A 17 -8.87 -32.00 -5.89
N ASN A 18 -7.64 -31.87 -6.40
CA ASN A 18 -6.73 -30.76 -6.13
C ASN A 18 -6.71 -29.69 -7.24
N ALA A 19 -7.53 -29.84 -8.29
CA ALA A 19 -7.56 -28.94 -9.45
C ALA A 19 -7.82 -27.47 -9.04
N PHE A 20 -8.68 -27.23 -8.05
CA PHE A 20 -8.96 -25.90 -7.51
C PHE A 20 -7.70 -25.18 -7.01
N TRP A 21 -6.86 -25.86 -6.22
CA TRP A 21 -5.64 -25.29 -5.67
C TRP A 21 -4.60 -24.99 -6.74
N HIS A 22 -4.51 -25.84 -7.77
CA HIS A 22 -3.61 -25.62 -8.91
C HIS A 22 -4.04 -24.42 -9.76
N ILE A 23 -5.33 -24.30 -10.07
CA ILE A 23 -5.87 -23.13 -10.79
C ILE A 23 -5.62 -21.87 -9.96
N PHE A 24 -5.91 -21.90 -8.66
CA PHE A 24 -5.65 -20.78 -7.76
C PHE A 24 -4.18 -20.38 -7.74
N ALA A 25 -3.26 -21.35 -7.63
CA ALA A 25 -1.83 -21.10 -7.65
C ALA A 25 -1.36 -20.50 -8.99
N ASN A 26 -1.85 -21.00 -10.13
CA ASN A 26 -1.55 -20.42 -11.45
C ASN A 26 -2.06 -18.98 -11.56
N LEU A 27 -3.27 -18.71 -11.09
CA LEU A 27 -3.87 -17.38 -11.11
C LEU A 27 -3.09 -16.40 -10.21
N MET A 28 -2.66 -16.87 -9.04
CA MET A 28 -1.75 -16.11 -8.18
C MET A 28 -0.41 -15.87 -8.89
N ASN A 29 0.17 -16.85 -9.57
CA ASN A 29 1.46 -16.68 -10.24
C ASN A 29 1.40 -15.75 -11.47
N MET A 30 0.21 -15.55 -12.07
CA MET A 30 0.02 -14.60 -13.18
C MET A 30 0.07 -13.14 -12.73
N LEU A 31 -0.19 -12.87 -11.46
CA LEU A 31 -0.10 -11.52 -10.91
C LEU A 31 1.35 -11.22 -10.52
N PRO A 32 1.91 -10.06 -10.89
CA PRO A 32 3.28 -9.69 -10.54
C PRO A 32 3.35 -9.25 -9.07
N TRP A 33 3.13 -10.19 -8.13
CA TRP A 33 3.06 -9.93 -6.69
C TRP A 33 4.30 -9.23 -6.15
N ALA A 34 5.48 -9.64 -6.60
CA ALA A 34 6.74 -9.01 -6.22
C ALA A 34 6.75 -7.53 -6.63
N THR A 35 6.34 -7.22 -7.86
CA THR A 35 6.25 -5.85 -8.37
C THR A 35 5.23 -5.03 -7.59
N LEU A 36 4.03 -5.56 -7.36
CA LEU A 36 2.99 -4.88 -6.57
C LEU A 36 3.45 -4.62 -5.13
N PHE A 37 4.13 -5.59 -4.51
CA PHE A 37 4.68 -5.47 -3.17
C PHE A 37 5.76 -4.38 -3.10
N TRP A 38 6.71 -4.37 -4.04
CA TRP A 38 7.74 -3.34 -4.09
C TRP A 38 7.18 -1.95 -4.38
N TRP A 39 6.19 -1.83 -5.25
CA TRP A 39 5.50 -0.55 -5.48
C TRP A 39 4.78 -0.06 -4.22
N ASN A 40 4.09 -0.95 -3.51
CA ASN A 40 3.44 -0.61 -2.25
C ASN A 40 4.47 -0.15 -1.20
N LEU A 41 5.57 -0.89 -1.06
CA LEU A 41 6.66 -0.54 -0.16
C LEU A 41 7.28 0.82 -0.52
N LEU A 42 7.44 1.11 -1.81
CA LEU A 42 7.93 2.39 -2.30
C LEU A 42 6.96 3.53 -1.96
N PHE A 43 5.64 3.32 -2.12
CA PHE A 43 4.64 4.33 -1.74
C PHE A 43 4.63 4.61 -0.25
N ILE A 44 4.77 3.57 0.58
CA ILE A 44 4.90 3.69 2.04
C ILE A 44 6.19 4.43 2.39
N ALA A 45 7.32 4.08 1.79
CA ALA A 45 8.61 4.71 2.05
C ALA A 45 8.60 6.20 1.70
N VAL A 46 8.06 6.57 0.54
CA VAL A 46 7.90 7.97 0.11
C VAL A 46 6.95 8.72 1.04
N GLY A 47 5.83 8.10 1.43
CA GLY A 47 4.88 8.67 2.39
C GLY A 47 5.48 8.88 3.78
N ALA A 48 6.28 7.93 4.25
CA ALA A 48 7.02 8.01 5.50
C ALA A 48 8.06 9.14 5.45
N LEU A 49 8.80 9.26 4.34
CA LEU A 49 9.80 10.31 4.14
C LEU A 49 9.15 11.71 4.11
N LEU A 50 8.03 11.87 3.39
CA LEU A 50 7.24 13.11 3.38
C LEU A 50 6.66 13.43 4.77
N GLY A 51 6.19 12.41 5.50
CA GLY A 51 5.74 12.54 6.88
C GLY A 51 6.88 12.94 7.84
N TRP A 52 8.09 12.39 7.63
CA TRP A 52 9.32 12.76 8.35
C TRP A 52 9.61 14.25 8.18
N TRP A 53 9.62 14.73 6.94
CA TRP A 53 9.93 16.12 6.61
C TRP A 53 8.96 17.13 7.22
N ARG A 54 7.74 16.70 7.60
CA ARG A 54 6.73 17.53 8.28
C ARG A 54 6.62 17.30 9.80
N GLY A 55 7.46 16.45 10.39
CA GLY A 55 7.42 16.13 11.83
C GLY A 55 6.19 15.30 12.23
N ARG A 56 5.57 14.58 11.28
CA ARG A 56 4.40 13.71 11.51
C ARG A 56 4.55 12.36 10.80
N LEU A 57 5.58 11.60 11.15
CA LEU A 57 5.90 10.29 10.58
C LEU A 57 4.71 9.33 10.52
N TYR A 58 4.02 9.14 11.64
CA TYR A 58 2.87 8.24 11.72
C TYR A 58 1.72 8.63 10.79
N GLN A 59 1.42 9.93 10.65
CA GLN A 59 0.36 10.35 9.72
C GLN A 59 0.81 10.15 8.26
N GLY A 60 2.07 10.41 7.94
CA GLY A 60 2.62 10.14 6.61
C GLY A 60 2.49 8.67 6.19
N ILE A 61 2.83 7.76 7.11
CA ILE A 61 2.73 6.31 6.89
C ILE A 61 1.26 5.88 6.73
N VAL A 62 0.37 6.29 7.65
CA VAL A 62 -1.04 5.87 7.62
C VAL A 62 -1.75 6.38 6.36
N TRP A 63 -1.55 7.65 5.99
CA TRP A 63 -2.20 8.22 4.80
C TRP A 63 -1.64 7.63 3.51
N ALA A 64 -0.33 7.40 3.40
CA ALA A 64 0.25 6.76 2.22
C ALA A 64 -0.11 5.27 2.10
N ALA A 65 -0.29 4.56 3.23
CA ALA A 65 -0.74 3.17 3.21
C ALA A 65 -2.22 3.02 2.82
N VAL A 66 -3.09 3.92 3.30
CA VAL A 66 -4.55 3.84 3.05
C VAL A 66 -4.94 4.40 1.69
N LEU A 67 -4.31 5.50 1.24
CA LEU A 67 -4.70 6.24 0.03
C LEU A 67 -3.64 6.19 -1.08
N GLY A 68 -2.53 5.47 -0.86
CA GLY A 68 -1.45 5.38 -1.84
C GLY A 68 -0.87 6.76 -2.19
N PRO A 69 -0.68 7.09 -3.48
CA PRO A 69 -0.11 8.37 -3.90
C PRO A 69 -0.99 9.58 -3.52
N ILE A 70 -2.31 9.39 -3.36
CA ILE A 70 -3.23 10.46 -2.92
C ILE A 70 -2.94 10.85 -1.46
N GLY A 71 -2.48 9.89 -0.65
CA GLY A 71 -2.06 10.12 0.73
C GLY A 71 -0.95 11.16 0.87
N TRP A 72 -0.09 11.29 -0.14
CA TRP A 72 0.96 12.30 -0.17
C TRP A 72 0.39 13.72 -0.24
N ILE A 73 -0.64 13.91 -1.06
CA ILE A 73 -1.33 15.21 -1.20
C ILE A 73 -1.96 15.60 0.13
N VAL A 74 -2.56 14.66 0.86
CA VAL A 74 -3.14 14.92 2.19
C VAL A 74 -2.06 15.37 3.18
N VAL A 75 -0.89 14.72 3.19
CA VAL A 75 0.24 15.11 4.06
C VAL A 75 0.79 16.50 3.69
N LEU A 76 0.83 16.83 2.39
CA LEU A 76 1.26 18.13 1.86
C LEU A 76 0.22 19.25 2.09
N ALA A 77 -1.06 18.96 1.99
CA ALA A 77 -2.13 19.93 2.16
C ALA A 77 -2.42 20.20 3.66
N LYS A 78 -2.18 19.22 4.53
CA LYS A 78 -2.46 19.37 5.95
C LYS A 78 -1.48 20.36 6.61
N PRO A 79 -1.96 21.49 7.16
CA PRO A 79 -1.10 22.46 7.81
C PRO A 79 -0.35 21.82 8.98
N ARG A 80 0.91 22.24 9.18
CA ARG A 80 1.75 21.79 10.30
C ARG A 80 0.96 21.89 11.61
N PRO A 81 1.15 20.96 12.57
CA PRO A 81 0.69 21.23 13.93
C PRO A 81 1.34 22.55 14.31
N LYS A 82 0.55 23.63 14.43
CA LYS A 82 0.90 24.66 15.40
C LYS A 82 0.99 23.88 16.69
N LEU A 83 2.23 23.68 17.17
CA LEU A 83 2.46 23.42 18.58
C LEU A 83 1.48 24.35 19.28
N ARG A 84 0.54 23.80 20.07
CA ARG A 84 -0.37 24.64 20.84
C ARG A 84 0.53 25.68 21.47
N ALA A 85 0.32 26.94 21.11
CA ALA A 85 0.89 28.05 21.84
C ALA A 85 0.22 27.95 23.20
N GLU A 86 0.78 27.11 24.08
CA GLU A 86 0.47 27.22 25.49
C GLU A 86 0.79 28.67 25.84
N PRO A 87 -0.21 29.44 26.28
CA PRO A 87 0.07 30.78 26.74
C PRO A 87 1.11 30.65 27.87
N PRO A 88 2.16 31.48 27.87
CA PRO A 88 3.26 31.34 28.81
C PRO A 88 2.71 31.29 30.24
N PRO A 89 3.20 30.38 31.09
CA PRO A 89 2.72 30.26 32.46
C PRO A 89 2.90 31.61 33.15
N LEU A 90 1.81 32.17 33.69
CA LEU A 90 1.84 33.37 34.51
C LEU A 90 2.76 33.11 35.69
N ARG A 91 3.92 33.77 35.69
CA ARG A 91 4.91 33.76 36.76
C ARG A 91 4.23 34.37 38.00
N ARG A 92 3.97 33.55 39.03
CA ARG A 92 3.65 34.03 40.38
C ARG A 92 4.91 34.51 41.07
#